data_AF-A0A059AKS3-F1
#
_entry.id   AF-A0A059AKS3-F1
#
_cell.length_a   1.000
_cell.length_b   1.000
_cell.length_c   1.000
_cell.angle_alpha   90.00
_cell.angle_beta   90.00
_cell.angle_gamma   90.00
#
_symmetry.space_group_name_H-M   'P 1'
#
loop_
_entity.id
_entity.type
_entity.pdbx_description
1 polymer ?
#
loop_
_entity_poly.entity_id
_entity_poly.type
_entity_poly.pdbx_seq_one_letter_code
_entity_poly.pdbx_strand_id
1 'polypeptide(L)'
;AEKMRALELNSWQLLRLLQAQLSGLPCEHVLVEENTGDTKSVVTECGGNIEQVFCCLYQNAAVLHRSWKFKRIFVSNIEDYKSAAAAYYVFLRTVSQWLARRMTDALYVREDHQISSLKKYAFSWHLDEIFLVGATLIHVISMGSSSMVEEEQYIWHFVLSTFYLLLIRKTAQTILADRTQSSVGLSMSLNGKISYLIISLFSVLVLGRILRAWHQGGINWVNLPDISKWLKLAGHEYVKRLWLLACLSVIILSIYVLTFLWTRRKMVLVVGFSFFIPGLMVLKYIISHEDDTSGSFTYSYGSTVSAQKIYRVLGALTVVAVVAVPWLIHIWTSKACSNGDICLSTSGSHDILKLPPLMEMRDSFYVIGWAYIFCWCLLQLLLQQPTNSLPVLLLLVQIYASMLHSFSAVPAHKHWIEVAALYQLGMAGHFALGNSNSLATIDVAGAFI
;
A
#
# COMPACT_ATOMS: atom_id res chain seq x y z
N ALA A 1 27.32 10.01 -66.81
CA ALA A 1 26.21 9.03 -66.69
C ALA A 1 26.08 8.49 -65.27
N GLU A 2 27.19 8.14 -64.60
CA GLU A 2 27.21 7.59 -63.24
C GLU A 2 26.51 8.46 -62.19
N LYS A 3 26.75 9.79 -62.22
CA LYS A 3 26.14 10.74 -61.29
C LYS A 3 24.59 10.76 -61.35
N MET A 4 24.01 10.58 -62.53
CA MET A 4 22.54 10.51 -62.70
C MET A 4 21.97 9.20 -62.20
N ARG A 5 22.68 8.09 -62.43
CA ARG A 5 22.30 6.78 -61.89
C ARG A 5 22.31 6.78 -60.36
N ALA A 6 23.28 7.46 -59.74
CA ALA A 6 23.32 7.64 -58.29
C ALA A 6 22.15 8.48 -57.76
N LEU A 7 21.80 9.59 -58.43
CA LEU A 7 20.64 10.42 -58.06
C LEU A 7 19.31 9.66 -58.17
N GLU A 8 19.14 8.88 -59.24
CA GLU A 8 17.97 8.03 -59.45
C GLU A 8 17.84 6.96 -58.35
N LEU A 9 18.93 6.24 -58.05
CA LEU A 9 18.96 5.22 -57.00
C LEU A 9 18.66 5.80 -55.62
N ASN A 10 19.29 6.90 -55.24
CA ASN A 10 19.06 7.56 -53.95
C ASN A 10 17.59 8.03 -53.82
N SER A 11 17.04 8.58 -54.90
CA SER A 11 15.65 9.06 -54.91
C SER A 11 14.67 7.90 -54.80
N TRP A 12 14.93 6.78 -55.49
CA TRP A 12 14.11 5.59 -55.43
C TRP A 12 14.15 4.88 -54.07
N GLN A 13 15.34 4.80 -53.44
CA GLN A 13 15.47 4.27 -52.08
C GLN A 13 14.68 5.09 -51.07
N LEU A 14 14.76 6.42 -51.17
CA LEU A 14 14.04 7.32 -50.28
C LEU A 14 12.51 7.24 -50.49
N LEU A 15 12.06 7.05 -51.73
CA LEU A 15 10.65 6.81 -52.04
C LEU A 15 10.12 5.52 -51.40
N ARG A 16 10.90 4.43 -51.42
CA ARG A 16 10.53 3.19 -50.74
C ARG A 16 10.44 3.35 -49.23
N LEU A 17 11.35 4.12 -48.63
CA LEU A 17 11.28 4.44 -47.20
C LEU A 17 10.01 5.23 -46.86
N LEU A 18 9.62 6.16 -47.72
CA LEU A 18 8.35 6.89 -47.56
C LEU A 18 7.13 5.97 -47.66
N GLN A 19 7.11 5.05 -48.63
CA GLN A 19 6.02 4.07 -48.78
C GLN A 19 5.85 3.18 -47.55
N ALA A 20 6.95 2.86 -46.85
CA ALA A 20 6.89 2.12 -45.60
C ALA A 20 6.35 2.94 -44.41
N GLN A 21 6.51 4.26 -44.42
CA GLN A 21 6.09 5.15 -43.31
C GLN A 21 4.73 5.83 -43.51
N LEU A 22 4.27 5.94 -44.74
CA LEU A 22 3.01 6.58 -45.14
C LEU A 22 2.18 5.53 -45.89
N SER A 23 1.23 4.91 -45.18
CA SER A 23 0.31 3.92 -45.74
C SER A 23 -0.66 4.61 -46.72
N GLY A 24 -0.35 4.57 -48.02
CA GLY A 24 -1.21 5.10 -49.08
C GLY A 24 -0.54 5.99 -50.14
N LEU A 25 0.79 6.02 -50.25
CA LEU A 25 1.47 6.78 -51.32
C LEU A 25 1.03 6.28 -52.72
N PRO A 26 0.35 7.11 -53.53
CA PRO A 26 -0.30 6.70 -54.79
C PRO A 26 0.67 6.56 -55.98
N CYS A 27 1.97 6.37 -55.70
CA CYS A 27 3.02 6.32 -56.72
C CYS A 27 2.98 5.07 -57.63
N GLU A 28 1.95 4.23 -57.52
CA GLU A 28 1.91 2.83 -57.99
C GLU A 28 1.66 2.65 -59.52
N HIS A 29 1.84 3.69 -60.33
CA HIS A 29 1.68 3.58 -61.78
C HIS A 29 2.82 4.18 -62.59
N VAL A 30 4.08 3.76 -62.41
CA VAL A 30 5.10 3.96 -63.47
C VAL A 30 6.23 2.91 -63.43
N LEU A 31 5.90 1.63 -63.42
CA LEU A 31 6.80 0.62 -63.99
C LEU A 31 6.00 -0.15 -65.03
N VAL A 32 6.51 -0.12 -66.27
CA VAL A 32 6.03 -0.81 -67.48
C VAL A 32 4.95 -0.05 -68.26
N GLU A 33 5.40 0.72 -69.25
CA GLU A 33 5.04 0.43 -70.64
C GLU A 33 6.15 0.97 -71.56
N GLU A 34 6.95 0.04 -72.10
CA GLU A 34 7.71 0.27 -73.31
C GLU A 34 6.70 0.29 -74.46
N ASN A 35 6.23 1.48 -74.87
CA ASN A 35 5.80 1.65 -76.27
C ASN A 35 5.68 3.12 -76.70
N THR A 36 6.46 3.42 -77.74
CA THR A 36 6.17 4.26 -78.91
C THR A 36 5.49 5.62 -78.74
N GLY A 37 6.22 6.67 -79.16
CA GLY A 37 5.64 7.75 -79.97
C GLY A 37 5.24 9.02 -79.22
N ASP A 38 5.93 10.12 -79.55
CA ASP A 38 5.51 11.52 -79.43
C ASP A 38 4.37 11.84 -78.45
N THR A 39 4.73 12.02 -77.18
CA THR A 39 3.98 12.91 -76.29
C THR A 39 4.98 13.86 -75.64
N LYS A 40 4.83 15.16 -75.92
CA LYS A 40 5.55 16.23 -75.21
C LYS A 40 5.36 15.98 -73.71
N SER A 41 6.44 15.61 -73.03
CA SER A 41 6.42 15.28 -71.62
C SER A 41 6.25 16.55 -70.79
N VAL A 42 5.01 16.90 -70.46
CA VAL A 42 4.68 18.08 -69.67
C VAL A 42 5.09 17.83 -68.22
N VAL A 43 6.05 18.61 -67.73
CA VAL A 43 6.33 18.73 -66.29
C VAL A 43 5.13 19.45 -65.68
N THR A 44 4.45 18.82 -64.72
CA THR A 44 3.27 19.38 -64.06
C THR A 44 3.65 20.14 -62.80
N GLU A 45 2.90 21.19 -62.47
CA GLU A 45 3.04 21.89 -61.20
C GLU A 45 2.54 21.00 -60.05
N CYS A 46 3.41 20.69 -59.09
CA CYS A 46 3.08 19.77 -58.00
C CYS A 46 2.34 20.50 -56.87
N GLY A 47 1.05 20.22 -56.72
CA GLY A 47 0.20 20.73 -55.63
C GLY A 47 -0.64 19.63 -54.99
N GLY A 48 -1.13 19.87 -53.77
CA GLY A 48 -1.98 18.93 -53.02
C GLY A 48 -1.37 18.48 -51.69
N ASN A 49 -1.79 17.31 -51.21
CA ASN A 49 -1.27 16.73 -49.96
C ASN A 49 0.22 16.38 -50.09
N ILE A 50 0.95 16.36 -48.97
CA ILE A 50 2.40 16.10 -48.95
C ILE A 50 2.77 14.79 -49.68
N GLU A 51 1.94 13.75 -49.56
CA GLU A 51 2.11 12.48 -50.26
C GLU A 51 2.01 12.62 -51.79
N GLN A 52 1.06 13.43 -52.27
CA GLN A 52 0.88 13.74 -53.69
C GLN A 52 2.04 14.58 -54.22
N VAL A 53 2.52 15.54 -53.43
CA VAL A 53 3.69 16.37 -53.77
C VAL A 53 4.95 15.51 -53.92
N PHE A 54 5.18 14.56 -53.02
CA PHE A 54 6.34 13.66 -53.13
C PHE A 54 6.28 12.77 -54.38
N CYS A 55 5.11 12.18 -54.68
CA CYS A 55 4.93 11.38 -55.88
C CYS A 55 5.11 12.20 -57.16
N CYS A 56 4.51 13.39 -57.23
CA CYS A 56 4.62 14.29 -58.38
C CYS A 56 6.06 14.74 -58.64
N LEU A 57 6.81 15.13 -57.60
CA LEU A 57 8.20 15.54 -57.72
C LEU A 57 9.10 14.42 -58.23
N TYR A 58 8.89 13.19 -57.74
CA TYR A 58 9.62 12.02 -58.23
C TYR A 58 9.28 11.69 -59.69
N GLN A 59 8.00 11.76 -60.07
CA GLN A 59 7.55 11.51 -61.43
C GLN A 59 8.14 12.53 -62.41
N ASN A 60 8.09 13.82 -62.09
CA ASN A 60 8.69 14.88 -62.89
C ASN A 60 10.19 14.64 -63.11
N ALA A 61 10.92 14.22 -62.06
CA ALA A 61 12.34 13.89 -62.18
C ALA A 61 12.59 12.67 -63.08
N ALA A 62 11.79 11.61 -62.94
CA ALA A 62 11.90 10.40 -63.76
C ALA A 62 11.59 10.66 -65.25
N VAL A 63 10.60 11.52 -65.53
CA VAL A 63 10.22 11.93 -66.89
C VAL A 63 11.35 12.74 -67.55
N LEU A 64 11.90 13.74 -66.84
CA LEU A 64 13.05 14.52 -67.33
C LEU A 64 14.29 13.65 -67.55
N HIS A 65 14.53 12.66 -66.67
CA HIS A 65 15.60 11.69 -66.84
C HIS A 65 15.39 10.84 -68.11
N ARG A 66 14.20 10.28 -68.33
CA ARG A 66 13.91 9.49 -69.55
C ARG A 66 14.10 10.32 -70.82
N SER A 67 13.62 11.57 -70.82
CA SER A 67 13.81 12.52 -71.94
C SER A 67 15.30 12.76 -72.24
N TRP A 68 16.10 13.04 -71.20
CA TRP A 68 17.56 13.16 -71.34
C TRP A 68 18.21 11.86 -71.84
N LYS A 69 17.82 10.70 -71.29
CA LYS A 69 18.37 9.39 -71.67
C LYS A 69 18.12 9.07 -73.14
N PHE A 70 16.93 9.40 -73.64
CA PHE A 70 16.55 9.19 -75.05
C PHE A 70 17.30 10.16 -75.98
N LYS A 71 17.33 11.46 -75.66
CA LYS A 71 18.04 12.47 -76.46
C LYS A 71 19.56 12.25 -76.50
N ARG A 72 20.16 11.73 -75.43
CA ARG A 72 21.59 11.41 -75.35
C ARG A 72 22.05 10.43 -76.42
N ILE A 73 21.15 9.58 -76.94
CA ILE A 73 21.45 8.61 -78.00
C ILE A 73 21.69 9.34 -79.34
N PHE A 74 21.11 10.54 -79.52
CA PHE A 74 21.15 11.29 -80.76
C PHE A 74 22.05 12.56 -80.68
N VAL A 75 22.05 13.31 -79.57
CA VAL A 75 22.87 14.51 -79.33
C VAL A 75 23.15 14.69 -77.81
N SER A 76 24.39 15.03 -77.41
CA SER A 76 24.72 15.32 -76.01
C SER A 76 24.27 16.72 -75.57
N ASN A 77 23.03 16.86 -75.10
CA ASN A 77 22.53 18.13 -74.56
C ASN A 77 22.79 18.25 -73.04
N ILE A 78 23.64 19.21 -72.65
CA ILE A 78 24.02 19.50 -71.25
C ILE A 78 22.84 20.12 -70.47
N GLU A 79 21.94 20.84 -71.14
CA GLU A 79 20.80 21.49 -70.49
C GLU A 79 19.76 20.48 -69.99
N ASP A 80 19.43 19.49 -70.81
CA ASP A 80 18.53 18.40 -70.44
C ASP A 80 19.08 17.61 -69.24
N TYR A 81 20.41 17.43 -69.17
CA TYR A 81 21.08 16.83 -68.01
C TYR A 81 20.90 17.66 -66.73
N LYS A 82 21.16 18.98 -66.82
CA LYS A 82 21.04 19.87 -65.66
C LYS A 82 19.60 19.93 -65.14
N SER A 83 18.62 19.93 -66.05
CA SER A 83 17.19 19.93 -65.71
C SER A 83 16.78 18.65 -64.97
N ALA A 84 17.16 17.47 -65.48
CA ALA A 84 16.86 16.21 -64.83
C ALA A 84 17.56 16.07 -63.46
N ALA A 85 18.82 16.49 -63.35
CA ALA A 85 19.55 16.49 -62.08
C ALA A 85 18.90 17.43 -61.06
N ALA A 86 18.52 18.64 -61.47
CA ALA A 86 17.85 19.61 -60.61
C ALA A 86 16.52 19.08 -60.05
N ALA A 87 15.72 18.40 -60.88
CA ALA A 87 14.47 17.79 -60.44
C ALA A 87 14.67 16.72 -59.36
N TYR A 88 15.68 15.84 -59.50
CA TYR A 88 16.04 14.88 -58.45
C TYR A 88 16.52 15.56 -57.17
N TYR A 89 17.30 16.64 -57.27
CA TYR A 89 17.73 17.39 -56.09
C TYR A 89 16.55 18.04 -55.35
N VAL A 90 15.57 18.59 -56.08
CA VAL A 90 14.36 19.16 -55.47
C VAL A 90 13.57 18.09 -54.72
N PHE A 91 13.36 16.92 -55.32
CA PHE A 91 12.72 15.79 -54.63
C PHE A 91 13.46 15.39 -53.34
N LEU A 92 14.76 15.08 -53.46
CA LEU A 92 15.59 14.63 -52.32
C LEU A 92 15.59 15.64 -51.18
N ARG A 93 15.77 16.93 -51.50
CA ARG A 93 15.77 18.01 -50.50
C ARG A 93 14.44 18.09 -49.78
N THR A 94 13.33 18.08 -50.52
CA THR A 94 11.99 18.24 -49.94
C THR A 94 11.64 17.09 -49.00
N VAL A 95 11.90 15.85 -49.42
CA VAL A 95 11.66 14.67 -48.60
C VAL A 95 12.56 14.64 -47.37
N SER A 96 13.87 14.92 -47.52
CA SER A 96 14.82 14.92 -46.41
C SER A 96 14.45 15.93 -45.32
N GLN A 97 14.01 17.14 -45.70
CA GLN A 97 13.58 18.19 -44.77
C GLN A 97 12.32 17.81 -44.02
N TRP A 98 11.36 17.19 -44.71
CA TRP A 98 10.14 16.70 -44.08
C TRP A 98 10.42 15.54 -43.10
N LEU A 99 11.29 14.60 -43.47
CA LEU A 99 11.68 13.47 -42.62
C LEU A 99 12.38 13.95 -41.34
N ALA A 100 13.27 14.95 -41.47
CA ALA A 100 13.96 15.56 -40.34
C ALA A 100 12.98 16.20 -39.33
N ARG A 101 11.97 16.94 -39.82
CA ARG A 101 10.94 17.53 -38.95
C ARG A 101 10.10 16.47 -38.24
N ARG A 102 9.70 15.40 -38.95
CA ARG A 102 8.92 14.31 -38.35
C ARG A 102 9.70 13.54 -37.28
N MET A 103 11.02 13.38 -37.47
CA MET A 103 11.90 12.77 -36.48
C MET A 103 12.02 13.63 -35.21
N THR A 104 12.16 14.96 -35.35
CA THR A 104 12.21 15.86 -34.20
C THR A 104 10.90 15.89 -33.42
N ASP A 105 9.75 15.86 -34.11
CA ASP A 105 8.44 15.83 -33.47
C ASP A 105 8.22 14.50 -32.72
N ALA A 106 8.66 13.38 -33.31
CA ALA A 106 8.58 12.06 -32.68
C ALA A 106 9.47 11.93 -31.43
N LEU A 107 10.65 12.58 -31.42
CA LEU A 107 11.54 12.61 -30.26
C LEU A 107 10.94 13.43 -29.12
N TYR A 108 10.37 14.61 -29.42
CA TYR A 108 9.72 15.46 -28.43
C TYR A 108 8.51 14.75 -27.77
N VAL A 109 7.66 14.09 -28.58
CA VAL A 109 6.51 13.33 -28.05
C VAL A 109 6.95 12.14 -27.18
N ARG A 110 8.07 11.48 -27.53
CA ARG A 110 8.59 10.34 -26.76
C ARG A 110 9.19 10.77 -25.41
N GLU A 111 9.88 11.89 -25.35
CA GLU A 111 10.35 12.46 -24.07
C GLU A 111 9.18 12.83 -23.16
N ASP A 112 8.14 13.46 -23.71
CA ASP A 112 6.96 13.88 -22.93
C ASP A 112 6.16 12.67 -22.39
N HIS A 113 6.08 11.58 -23.17
CA HIS A 113 5.49 10.31 -22.72
C HIS A 113 6.36 9.62 -21.65
N GLN A 114 7.69 9.68 -21.77
CA GLN A 114 8.57 9.12 -20.74
C GLN A 114 8.48 9.93 -19.44
N ILE A 115 8.49 11.26 -19.49
CA ILE A 115 8.39 12.13 -18.31
C ILE A 115 7.04 11.97 -17.62
N SER A 116 5.94 11.90 -18.37
CA SER A 116 4.60 11.67 -17.80
C SER A 116 4.47 10.26 -17.20
N SER A 117 5.06 9.24 -17.82
CA SER A 117 5.11 7.88 -17.25
C SER A 117 5.96 7.82 -15.98
N LEU A 118 7.13 8.47 -15.96
CA LEU A 118 7.99 8.56 -14.78
C LEU A 118 7.30 9.30 -13.63
N LYS A 119 6.56 10.38 -13.89
CA LYS A 119 5.73 11.05 -12.88
C LYS A 119 4.60 10.15 -12.35
N LYS A 120 4.01 9.32 -13.21
CA LYS A 120 2.97 8.36 -12.83
C LYS A 120 3.49 7.23 -11.93
N TYR A 121 4.74 6.80 -12.11
CA TYR A 121 5.39 5.80 -11.26
C TYR A 121 6.06 6.40 -10.01
N ALA A 122 6.53 7.65 -10.06
CA ALA A 122 7.23 8.28 -8.94
C ALA A 122 6.30 8.86 -7.86
N PHE A 123 5.02 9.13 -8.15
CA PHE A 123 4.12 9.80 -7.20
C PHE A 123 2.71 9.22 -7.11
N SER A 124 2.59 7.92 -6.83
CA SER A 124 1.32 7.33 -6.35
C SER A 124 1.31 7.15 -4.82
N TRP A 125 1.98 8.03 -4.09
CA TRP A 125 1.99 8.00 -2.63
C TRP A 125 0.75 8.70 -2.10
N HIS A 126 -0.02 8.00 -1.26
CA HIS A 126 -1.16 8.61 -0.60
C HIS A 126 -0.72 9.51 0.57
N LEU A 127 -1.55 10.47 0.96
CA LEU A 127 -1.23 11.42 2.04
C LEU A 127 -0.90 10.72 3.38
N ASP A 128 -1.57 9.62 3.69
CA ASP A 128 -1.30 8.79 4.86
C ASP A 128 0.09 8.15 4.83
N GLU A 129 0.56 7.73 3.65
CA GLU A 129 1.90 7.16 3.48
C GLU A 129 2.99 8.21 3.66
N ILE A 130 2.81 9.37 3.03
CA ILE A 130 3.75 10.50 3.13
C ILE A 130 3.83 10.99 4.57
N PHE A 131 2.67 11.12 5.24
CA PHE A 131 2.61 11.54 6.63
C PHE A 131 3.38 10.57 7.54
N LEU A 132 3.21 9.26 7.34
CA LEU A 132 3.83 8.25 8.18
C LEU A 132 5.36 8.20 8.00
N VAL A 133 5.85 8.31 6.77
CA VAL A 133 7.29 8.43 6.49
C VAL A 133 7.85 9.74 7.04
N GLY A 134 7.13 10.85 6.88
CA GLY A 134 7.52 12.14 7.47
C GLY A 134 7.59 12.08 8.99
N ALA A 135 6.60 11.49 9.65
CA ALA A 135 6.55 11.34 11.10
C ALA A 135 7.69 10.47 11.63
N THR A 136 8.01 9.37 10.95
CA THR A 136 9.14 8.52 11.33
C THR A 136 10.48 9.24 11.16
N LEU A 137 10.67 10.01 10.08
CA LEU A 137 11.87 10.83 9.89
C LEU A 137 12.01 11.92 10.97
N ILE A 138 10.93 12.64 11.27
CA ILE A 138 10.91 13.66 12.33
C ILE A 138 11.28 13.03 13.68
N HIS A 139 10.74 11.84 13.97
CA HIS A 139 11.06 11.14 15.21
C HIS A 139 12.53 10.71 15.28
N VAL A 140 13.11 10.20 14.18
CA VAL A 140 14.55 9.86 14.13
C VAL A 140 15.42 11.10 14.35
N ILE A 141 15.06 12.24 13.75
CA ILE A 141 15.78 13.50 13.98
C ILE A 141 15.63 13.95 15.44
N SER A 142 14.43 13.80 16.02
CA SER A 142 14.15 14.13 17.41
C SER A 142 14.99 13.30 18.39
N MET A 143 15.26 12.01 18.10
CA MET A 143 16.18 11.20 18.91
C MET A 143 17.61 11.75 18.95
N GLY A 144 18.02 12.55 17.96
CA GLY A 144 19.32 13.24 17.97
C GLY A 144 19.37 14.45 18.93
N SER A 145 18.23 14.88 19.47
CA SER A 145 18.13 16.02 20.39
C SER A 145 17.77 15.56 21.79
N SER A 146 18.69 15.74 22.74
CA SER A 146 18.45 15.41 24.16
C SER A 146 17.30 16.22 24.77
N SER A 147 16.98 17.41 24.25
CA SER A 147 15.95 18.28 24.81
C SER A 147 14.52 17.80 24.51
N MET A 148 14.33 16.98 23.46
CA MET A 148 12.99 16.57 23.01
C MET A 148 12.51 15.26 23.64
N VAL A 149 13.33 14.62 24.48
CA VAL A 149 13.02 13.33 25.11
C VAL A 149 11.79 13.42 26.03
N GLU A 150 11.62 14.53 26.76
CA GLU A 150 10.47 14.75 27.63
C GLU A 150 9.17 15.01 26.86
N GLU A 151 9.30 15.44 25.61
CA GLU A 151 8.21 15.85 24.73
C GLU A 151 7.76 14.71 23.80
N GLU A 152 8.45 13.57 23.85
CA GLU A 152 8.23 12.42 22.98
C GLU A 152 6.78 11.91 23.05
N GLN A 153 6.19 11.89 24.26
CA GLN A 153 4.79 11.55 24.46
C GLN A 153 3.83 12.40 23.59
N TYR A 154 4.12 13.70 23.42
CA TYR A 154 3.27 14.60 22.64
C TYR A 154 3.36 14.28 21.15
N ILE A 155 4.57 13.94 20.67
CA ILE A 155 4.82 13.53 19.29
C ILE A 155 3.99 12.28 18.98
N TRP A 156 4.06 11.25 19.83
CA TRP A 156 3.29 10.02 19.61
C TRP A 156 1.78 10.25 19.58
N HIS A 157 1.24 11.02 20.53
CA HIS A 157 -0.18 11.33 20.55
C HIS A 157 -0.63 12.16 19.32
N PHE A 158 0.20 13.11 18.90
CA PHE A 158 -0.07 13.94 17.72
C PHE A 158 -0.07 13.10 16.44
N VAL A 159 0.97 12.29 16.25
CA VAL A 159 1.12 11.44 15.07
C VAL A 159 -0.01 10.43 14.98
N LEU A 160 -0.31 9.74 16.08
CA LEU A 160 -1.37 8.74 16.14
C LEU A 160 -2.75 9.34 15.81
N SER A 161 -3.10 10.46 16.46
CA SER A 161 -4.40 11.13 16.24
C SER A 161 -4.53 11.63 14.80
N THR A 162 -3.48 12.24 14.27
CA THR A 162 -3.47 12.77 12.90
C THR A 162 -3.57 11.64 11.88
N PHE A 163 -2.86 10.53 12.11
CA PHE A 163 -2.92 9.35 11.25
C PHE A 163 -4.34 8.77 11.17
N TYR A 164 -5.01 8.55 12.31
CA TYR A 164 -6.40 8.05 12.29
C TYR A 164 -7.39 9.05 11.69
N LEU A 165 -7.17 10.37 11.85
CA LEU A 165 -7.97 11.39 11.15
C LEU A 165 -7.77 11.35 9.64
N LEU A 166 -6.55 11.09 9.16
CA LEU A 166 -6.28 10.90 7.73
C LEU A 166 -6.98 9.64 7.20
N LEU A 167 -7.03 8.55 7.97
CA LEU A 167 -7.79 7.35 7.60
C LEU A 167 -9.31 7.62 7.56
N ILE A 168 -9.86 8.37 8.52
CA ILE A 168 -11.27 8.79 8.50
C ILE A 168 -11.54 9.66 7.27
N ARG A 169 -10.66 10.62 6.95
CA ARG A 169 -10.80 11.44 5.75
C ARG A 169 -10.76 10.58 4.48
N LYS A 170 -9.82 9.65 4.38
CA LYS A 170 -9.66 8.76 3.23
C LYS A 170 -10.89 7.89 3.03
N THR A 171 -11.40 7.27 4.10
CA THR A 171 -12.65 6.48 4.06
C THR A 171 -13.86 7.34 3.71
N ALA A 172 -14.01 8.54 4.28
CA ALA A 172 -15.09 9.46 3.91
C ALA A 172 -15.04 9.91 2.44
N GLN A 173 -13.85 10.14 1.88
CA GLN A 173 -13.67 10.46 0.46
C GLN A 173 -14.08 9.31 -0.46
N THR A 174 -13.82 8.06 -0.06
CA THR A 174 -14.30 6.89 -0.83
C THR A 174 -15.82 6.80 -0.88
N ILE A 175 -16.52 7.16 0.21
CA ILE A 175 -18.00 7.23 0.22
C ILE A 175 -18.49 8.27 -0.79
N LEU A 176 -17.88 9.46 -0.79
CA LEU A 176 -18.32 10.55 -1.64
C LEU A 176 -18.11 10.22 -3.13
N ALA A 177 -16.98 9.59 -3.46
CA ALA A 177 -16.65 9.18 -4.82
C ALA A 177 -17.59 8.05 -5.35
N ASP A 178 -17.96 7.09 -4.50
CA ASP A 178 -18.87 6.01 -4.88
C ASP A 178 -20.31 6.50 -5.11
N ARG A 179 -20.74 7.50 -4.32
CA ARG A 179 -22.06 8.15 -4.48
C ARG A 179 -22.20 8.89 -5.81
N THR A 180 -21.10 9.36 -6.39
CA THR A 180 -21.10 9.99 -7.72
C THR A 180 -21.16 9.02 -8.89
N GLN A 181 -20.87 7.72 -8.69
CA GLN A 181 -20.75 6.74 -9.78
C GLN A 181 -21.86 5.66 -9.81
N SER A 182 -22.57 5.38 -8.72
CA SER A 182 -23.52 4.26 -8.67
C SER A 182 -25.01 4.65 -8.76
N SER A 183 -25.72 3.99 -9.69
CA SER A 183 -27.18 3.95 -9.78
C SER A 183 -27.77 3.09 -8.65
N VAL A 184 -28.48 3.75 -7.73
CA VAL A 184 -29.56 3.38 -6.77
C VAL A 184 -29.67 1.95 -6.15
N GLY A 185 -29.18 0.85 -6.73
CA GLY A 185 -29.48 -0.52 -6.26
C GLY A 185 -28.43 -1.20 -5.36
N LEU A 186 -27.15 -0.83 -5.44
CA LEU A 186 -26.04 -1.50 -4.72
C LEU A 186 -25.49 -0.68 -3.54
N SER A 187 -26.17 0.38 -3.10
CA SER A 187 -25.63 1.31 -2.10
C SER A 187 -25.90 0.90 -0.64
N MET A 188 -27.00 0.19 -0.37
CA MET A 188 -27.48 0.00 1.01
C MET A 188 -26.60 -0.96 1.84
N SER A 189 -26.09 -2.04 1.24
CA SER A 189 -25.18 -3.00 1.90
C SER A 189 -23.76 -2.45 2.11
N LEU A 190 -23.28 -1.64 1.15
CA LEU A 190 -21.95 -1.04 1.21
C LEU A 190 -21.90 0.11 2.24
N ASN A 191 -22.96 0.92 2.32
CA ASN A 191 -23.10 1.99 3.31
C ASN A 191 -23.02 1.48 4.75
N GLY A 192 -23.64 0.33 5.05
CA GLY A 192 -23.56 -0.29 6.38
C GLY A 192 -22.12 -0.71 6.76
N LYS A 193 -21.39 -1.31 5.81
CA LYS A 193 -19.99 -1.72 6.00
C LYS A 193 -19.07 -0.52 6.21
N ILE A 194 -19.21 0.53 5.41
CA ILE A 194 -18.34 1.71 5.52
C ILE A 194 -18.67 2.53 6.78
N SER A 195 -19.94 2.62 7.17
CA SER A 195 -20.34 3.27 8.43
C SER A 195 -19.66 2.60 9.64
N TYR A 196 -19.66 1.28 9.69
CA TYR A 196 -18.98 0.52 10.74
C TYR A 196 -17.47 0.77 10.77
N LEU A 197 -16.83 0.95 9.61
CA LEU A 197 -15.40 1.32 9.52
C LEU A 197 -15.10 2.68 10.13
N ILE A 198 -15.92 3.69 9.80
CA ILE A 198 -15.77 5.04 10.36
C ILE A 198 -16.00 5.02 11.87
N ILE A 199 -17.03 4.30 12.34
CA ILE A 199 -17.30 4.13 13.77
C ILE A 199 -16.11 3.48 14.48
N SER A 200 -15.51 2.45 13.88
CA SER A 200 -14.31 1.79 14.41
C SER A 200 -13.15 2.76 14.57
N LEU A 201 -12.82 3.53 13.52
CA LEU A 201 -11.74 4.53 13.56
C LEU A 201 -12.02 5.67 14.56
N PHE A 202 -13.26 6.11 14.64
CA PHE A 202 -13.68 7.12 15.62
C PHE A 202 -13.56 6.60 17.05
N SER A 203 -13.93 5.33 17.28
CA SER A 203 -13.74 4.66 18.57
C SER A 203 -12.27 4.68 18.99
N VAL A 204 -11.32 4.40 18.07
CA VAL A 204 -9.88 4.47 18.36
C VAL A 204 -9.47 5.86 18.85
N LEU A 205 -9.96 6.94 18.22
CA LEU A 205 -9.66 8.31 18.65
C LEU A 205 -10.22 8.63 20.03
N VAL A 206 -11.47 8.24 20.31
CA VAL A 206 -12.12 8.46 21.62
C VAL A 206 -11.37 7.71 22.72
N LEU A 207 -11.06 6.44 22.48
CA LEU A 207 -10.28 5.62 23.42
C LEU A 207 -8.88 6.20 23.63
N GLY A 208 -8.25 6.74 22.59
CA GLY A 208 -6.94 7.39 22.68
C GLY A 208 -6.97 8.66 23.54
N ARG A 209 -8.08 9.41 23.50
CA ARG A 209 -8.28 10.57 24.38
C ARG A 209 -8.42 10.16 25.84
N ILE A 210 -9.17 9.10 26.12
CA ILE A 210 -9.31 8.56 27.48
C ILE A 210 -7.96 8.06 27.99
N LEU A 211 -7.21 7.30 27.18
CA LEU A 211 -5.89 6.79 27.53
C LEU A 211 -4.89 7.89 27.83
N ARG A 212 -4.88 8.97 27.04
CA ARG A 212 -4.03 10.14 27.30
C ARG A 212 -4.39 10.86 28.61
N ALA A 213 -5.67 10.86 28.99
CA ALA A 213 -6.10 11.43 30.26
C ALA A 213 -5.85 10.49 31.46
N TRP A 214 -5.50 9.21 31.20
CA TRP A 214 -5.35 8.20 32.24
C TRP A 214 -4.16 8.49 33.16
N HIS A 215 -3.01 8.67 32.52
CA HIS A 215 -1.77 9.17 33.12
C HIS A 215 -1.30 10.36 32.30
N GLN A 216 -1.23 11.53 32.92
CA GLN A 216 -0.64 12.70 32.26
C GLN A 216 0.86 12.67 32.55
N GLY A 217 1.64 12.24 31.55
CA GLY A 217 3.08 12.13 31.66
C GLY A 217 3.79 13.49 31.61
N GLY A 218 5.07 13.48 31.99
CA GLY A 218 5.96 14.63 31.94
C GLY A 218 5.93 15.51 33.19
N ILE A 219 7.08 16.11 33.50
CA ILE A 219 7.30 16.94 34.70
C ILE A 219 6.26 18.07 34.87
N ASN A 220 5.69 18.55 33.76
CA ASN A 220 4.75 19.68 33.74
C ASN A 220 3.38 19.37 34.37
N TRP A 221 2.94 18.10 34.35
CA TRP A 221 1.59 17.72 34.78
C TRP A 221 1.57 16.88 36.06
N VAL A 222 2.73 16.64 36.67
CA VAL A 222 2.88 15.77 37.86
C VAL A 222 1.96 16.21 39.01
N ASN A 223 1.79 17.52 39.18
CA ASN A 223 1.01 18.11 40.28
C ASN A 223 -0.51 18.08 40.04
N LEU A 224 -0.97 17.79 38.82
CA LEU A 224 -2.40 17.70 38.52
C LEU A 224 -2.92 16.28 38.77
N PRO A 225 -4.19 16.14 39.20
CA PRO A 225 -4.80 14.84 39.42
C PRO A 225 -5.30 14.24 38.09
N ASP A 226 -4.70 13.11 37.69
CA ASP A 226 -5.02 12.33 36.50
C ASP A 226 -6.03 11.23 36.83
N ILE A 227 -6.69 10.61 35.83
CA ILE A 227 -7.75 9.61 36.10
C ILE A 227 -7.24 8.48 37.01
N SER A 228 -6.00 8.03 36.84
CA SER A 228 -5.39 7.03 37.71
C SER A 228 -5.29 7.50 39.17
N LYS A 229 -4.91 8.77 39.42
CA LYS A 229 -4.86 9.36 40.77
C LYS A 229 -6.26 9.52 41.36
N TRP A 230 -7.25 9.95 40.57
CA TRP A 230 -8.65 10.00 40.97
C TRP A 230 -9.17 8.62 41.38
N LEU A 231 -8.80 7.58 40.63
CA LEU A 231 -9.19 6.21 40.92
C LEU A 231 -8.52 5.67 42.20
N LYS A 232 -7.25 5.99 42.44
CA LYS A 232 -6.56 5.66 43.70
C LYS A 232 -7.23 6.33 44.89
N LEU A 233 -7.66 7.59 44.75
CA LEU A 233 -8.39 8.34 45.78
C LEU A 233 -9.81 7.79 46.03
N ALA A 234 -10.49 7.29 45.00
CA ALA A 234 -11.84 6.73 45.12
C ALA A 234 -11.90 5.47 46.01
N GLY A 235 -10.77 4.78 46.17
CA GLY A 235 -10.63 3.64 47.08
C GLY A 235 -10.35 2.32 46.37
N HIS A 236 -9.71 1.43 47.12
CA HIS A 236 -9.21 0.13 46.64
C HIS A 236 -10.31 -0.77 46.05
N GLU A 237 -11.52 -0.75 46.63
CA GLU A 237 -12.64 -1.55 46.14
C GLU A 237 -13.01 -1.22 44.68
N TYR A 238 -12.94 0.06 44.29
CA TYR A 238 -13.23 0.47 42.91
C TYR A 238 -12.13 0.00 41.95
N VAL A 239 -10.87 0.10 42.36
CA VAL A 239 -9.72 -0.42 41.59
C VAL A 239 -9.88 -1.92 41.37
N LYS A 240 -10.19 -2.69 42.43
CA LYS A 240 -10.39 -4.14 42.35
C LYS A 240 -11.57 -4.52 41.46
N ARG A 241 -12.70 -3.82 41.54
CA ARG A 241 -13.86 -4.02 40.64
C ARG A 241 -13.49 -3.77 39.18
N LEU A 242 -12.76 -2.70 38.89
CA LEU A 242 -12.30 -2.41 37.53
C LEU A 242 -11.30 -3.46 37.02
N TRP A 243 -10.42 -3.96 37.89
CA TRP A 243 -9.47 -5.01 37.54
C TRP A 243 -10.18 -6.32 37.16
N LEU A 244 -11.19 -6.72 37.95
CA LEU A 244 -12.04 -7.88 37.64
C LEU A 244 -12.82 -7.69 36.33
N LEU A 245 -13.41 -6.52 36.13
CA LEU A 245 -14.15 -6.19 34.91
C LEU A 245 -13.24 -6.22 33.67
N ALA A 246 -12.04 -5.66 33.77
CA ALA A 246 -11.04 -5.67 32.70
C ALA A 246 -10.58 -7.10 32.39
N CYS A 247 -10.30 -7.92 33.40
CA CYS A 247 -9.91 -9.31 33.18
C CYS A 247 -11.01 -10.12 32.49
N LEU A 248 -12.25 -10.00 32.95
CA LEU A 248 -13.38 -10.72 32.39
C LEU A 248 -13.68 -10.28 30.95
N SER A 249 -13.63 -8.97 30.67
CA SER A 249 -13.81 -8.44 29.32
C SER A 249 -12.69 -8.85 28.37
N VAL A 250 -11.42 -8.89 28.79
CA VAL A 250 -10.30 -9.41 27.97
C VAL A 250 -10.54 -10.88 27.61
N ILE A 251 -10.97 -11.72 28.56
CA ILE A 251 -11.29 -13.12 28.30
C ILE A 251 -12.44 -13.25 27.29
N ILE A 252 -13.56 -12.54 27.52
CA ILE A 252 -14.73 -12.58 26.63
C ILE A 252 -14.39 -12.10 25.22
N LEU A 253 -13.70 -10.97 25.10
CA LEU A 253 -13.36 -10.38 23.81
C LEU A 253 -12.41 -11.30 23.03
N SER A 254 -11.51 -12.00 23.71
CA SER A 254 -10.59 -12.95 23.10
C SER A 254 -11.33 -14.20 22.63
N ILE A 255 -12.24 -14.76 23.43
CA ILE A 255 -13.11 -15.85 22.98
C ILE A 255 -13.93 -15.39 21.77
N TYR A 256 -14.50 -14.19 21.80
CA TYR A 256 -15.28 -13.63 20.69
C TYR A 256 -14.46 -13.58 19.40
N VAL A 257 -13.26 -13.01 19.41
CA VAL A 257 -12.41 -12.97 18.21
C VAL A 257 -12.05 -14.37 17.71
N LEU A 258 -11.72 -15.30 18.61
CA LEU A 258 -11.37 -16.65 18.20
C LEU A 258 -12.59 -17.44 17.68
N THR A 259 -13.79 -17.18 18.18
CA THR A 259 -15.04 -17.70 17.61
C THR A 259 -15.41 -17.05 16.30
N PHE A 260 -15.07 -15.77 16.05
CA PHE A 260 -15.23 -15.17 14.74
C PHE A 260 -14.32 -15.84 13.69
N LEU A 261 -13.15 -16.35 14.12
CA LEU A 261 -12.26 -17.16 13.28
C LEU A 261 -12.69 -18.63 13.16
N TRP A 262 -13.66 -19.10 13.97
CA TRP A 262 -14.23 -20.45 13.95
C TRP A 262 -14.72 -20.83 12.56
N THR A 263 -15.43 -19.91 11.89
CA THR A 263 -16.05 -20.13 10.57
C THR A 263 -15.03 -20.51 9.51
N ARG A 264 -13.74 -20.26 9.76
CA ARG A 264 -12.67 -20.61 8.82
C ARG A 264 -11.97 -21.92 9.18
N ARG A 265 -11.67 -22.20 10.48
CA ARG A 265 -10.90 -23.40 10.89
C ARG A 265 -11.14 -23.84 12.34
N LYS A 266 -11.58 -25.10 12.53
CA LYS A 266 -11.78 -25.74 13.85
C LYS A 266 -10.53 -25.73 14.77
N MET A 267 -9.33 -25.73 14.20
CA MET A 267 -8.07 -25.76 14.96
C MET A 267 -7.73 -24.46 15.69
N VAL A 268 -8.23 -23.30 15.20
CA VAL A 268 -8.01 -21.99 15.86
C VAL A 268 -8.60 -21.99 17.28
N LEU A 269 -9.64 -22.77 17.49
CA LEU A 269 -10.32 -22.86 18.78
C LEU A 269 -9.57 -23.71 19.77
N VAL A 270 -8.88 -24.76 19.33
CA VAL A 270 -8.05 -25.57 20.23
C VAL A 270 -6.95 -24.69 20.83
N VAL A 271 -6.29 -23.90 19.99
CA VAL A 271 -5.31 -22.90 20.44
C VAL A 271 -6.00 -21.87 21.33
N GLY A 272 -7.17 -21.36 20.96
CA GLY A 272 -7.90 -20.40 21.78
C GLY A 272 -8.33 -20.85 23.16
N PHE A 273 -8.94 -22.02 23.25
CA PHE A 273 -9.39 -22.60 24.51
C PHE A 273 -8.22 -22.95 25.42
N SER A 274 -7.05 -23.27 24.86
CA SER A 274 -5.85 -23.50 25.68
C SER A 274 -5.46 -22.27 26.50
N PHE A 275 -5.74 -21.07 25.96
CA PHE A 275 -5.49 -19.79 26.59
C PHE A 275 -6.59 -19.36 27.59
N PHE A 276 -7.78 -19.97 27.54
CA PHE A 276 -8.85 -19.73 28.53
C PHE A 276 -8.44 -20.13 29.95
N ILE A 277 -7.69 -21.23 30.09
CA ILE A 277 -7.24 -21.74 31.39
C ILE A 277 -6.34 -20.70 32.11
N PRO A 278 -5.26 -20.17 31.50
CA PRO A 278 -4.50 -19.06 32.06
C PRO A 278 -5.37 -17.84 32.41
N GLY A 279 -6.37 -17.51 31.59
CA GLY A 279 -7.31 -16.42 31.87
C GLY A 279 -8.10 -16.64 33.18
N LEU A 280 -8.62 -17.85 33.40
CA LEU A 280 -9.28 -18.21 34.65
C LEU A 280 -8.31 -18.22 35.84
N MET A 281 -7.04 -18.59 35.63
CA MET A 281 -6.03 -18.51 36.68
C MET A 281 -5.74 -17.06 37.09
N VAL A 282 -5.65 -16.14 36.14
CA VAL A 282 -5.51 -14.69 36.43
C VAL A 282 -6.75 -14.19 37.16
N LEU A 283 -7.96 -14.57 36.73
CA LEU A 283 -9.19 -14.18 37.43
C LEU A 283 -9.20 -14.69 38.88
N LYS A 284 -8.83 -15.95 39.11
CA LYS A 284 -8.70 -16.52 40.46
C LYS A 284 -7.64 -15.79 41.28
N TYR A 285 -6.51 -15.42 40.67
CA TYR A 285 -5.46 -14.64 41.31
C TYR A 285 -5.98 -13.29 41.81
N ILE A 286 -6.77 -12.59 41.00
CA ILE A 286 -7.36 -11.28 41.35
C ILE A 286 -8.38 -11.43 42.49
N ILE A 287 -9.25 -12.46 42.43
CA ILE A 287 -10.26 -12.71 43.47
C ILE A 287 -9.61 -13.07 44.79
N SER A 288 -8.59 -13.92 44.75
CA SER A 288 -7.86 -14.41 45.93
C SER A 288 -6.88 -13.39 46.49
N HIS A 289 -6.64 -12.26 45.80
CA HIS A 289 -5.87 -11.16 46.33
C HIS A 289 -6.71 -10.48 47.42
N GLU A 290 -6.34 -10.70 48.68
CA GLU A 290 -7.08 -10.24 49.85
C GLU A 290 -6.72 -8.79 50.19
N ASP A 291 -7.73 -7.99 50.55
CA ASP A 291 -7.59 -6.60 50.95
C ASP A 291 -7.30 -6.61 52.45
N ASP A 292 -6.03 -6.45 52.87
CA ASP A 292 -5.77 -6.24 54.29
C ASP A 292 -6.44 -4.93 54.74
N THR A 293 -6.98 -4.94 55.96
CA THR A 293 -7.71 -3.87 56.66
C THR A 293 -6.96 -2.53 56.78
N SER A 294 -5.73 -2.44 56.26
CA SER A 294 -4.89 -1.24 56.15
C SER A 294 -4.89 -0.55 54.77
N GLY A 295 -5.65 -1.05 53.79
CA GLY A 295 -5.92 -0.31 52.54
C GLY A 295 -4.75 -0.20 51.55
N SER A 296 -3.74 -1.07 51.65
CA SER A 296 -2.64 -1.16 50.67
C SER A 296 -2.56 -2.59 50.10
N PHE A 297 -2.23 -2.73 48.80
CA PHE A 297 -2.00 -4.02 48.16
C PHE A 297 -0.74 -4.67 48.77
N THR A 298 -0.90 -5.69 49.62
CA THR A 298 0.20 -6.42 50.25
C THR A 298 0.49 -7.72 49.50
N TYR A 299 1.69 -7.82 48.91
CA TYR A 299 2.10 -9.02 48.16
C TYR A 299 2.58 -10.12 49.10
N SER A 300 1.68 -11.04 49.44
CA SER A 300 2.03 -12.25 50.19
C SER A 300 2.91 -13.18 49.34
N TYR A 301 3.81 -13.93 50.00
CA TYR A 301 4.60 -15.00 49.38
C TYR A 301 3.73 -15.95 48.53
N GLY A 302 2.51 -16.26 49.00
CA GLY A 302 1.56 -17.09 48.24
C GLY A 302 1.11 -16.47 46.91
N SER A 303 0.91 -15.14 46.87
CA SER A 303 0.57 -14.41 45.65
C SER A 303 1.72 -14.47 44.64
N THR A 304 2.95 -14.21 45.07
CA THR A 304 4.12 -14.23 44.17
C THR A 304 4.33 -15.62 43.53
N VAL A 305 4.15 -16.70 44.32
CA VAL A 305 4.21 -18.07 43.82
C VAL A 305 3.08 -18.37 42.83
N SER A 306 1.87 -17.84 43.06
CA SER A 306 0.76 -17.96 42.12
C SER A 306 1.05 -17.23 40.81
N ALA A 307 1.56 -16.00 40.87
CA ALA A 307 1.93 -15.21 39.69
C ALA A 307 3.03 -15.90 38.87
N GLN A 308 4.06 -16.45 39.53
CA GLN A 308 5.12 -17.23 38.87
C GLN A 308 4.57 -18.47 38.16
N LYS A 309 3.61 -19.19 38.77
CA LYS A 309 2.95 -20.33 38.12
C LYS A 309 2.21 -19.90 36.85
N ILE A 310 1.43 -18.82 36.92
CA ILE A 310 0.70 -18.27 35.77
C ILE A 310 1.69 -17.86 34.66
N TYR A 311 2.76 -17.14 35.01
CA TYR A 311 3.79 -16.73 34.07
C TYR A 311 4.41 -17.91 33.31
N ARG A 312 4.77 -18.99 34.03
CA ARG A 312 5.34 -20.20 33.42
C ARG A 312 4.36 -20.89 32.48
N VAL A 313 3.09 -21.00 32.88
CA VAL A 313 2.04 -21.62 32.05
C VAL A 313 1.83 -20.79 30.77
N LEU A 314 1.73 -19.48 30.91
CA LEU A 314 1.49 -18.57 29.79
C LEU A 314 2.66 -18.57 28.79
N GLY A 315 3.90 -18.55 29.29
CA GLY A 315 5.11 -18.67 28.47
C GLY A 315 5.26 -20.03 27.79
N ALA A 316 4.96 -21.12 28.48
CA ALA A 316 4.97 -22.45 27.86
C ALA A 316 3.93 -22.53 26.73
N LEU A 317 2.75 -21.96 26.94
CA LEU A 317 1.67 -22.00 25.97
C LEU A 317 1.97 -21.19 24.70
N THR A 318 2.62 -20.03 24.83
CA THR A 318 3.06 -19.25 23.66
C THR A 318 4.14 -19.96 22.87
N VAL A 319 5.13 -20.58 23.53
CA VAL A 319 6.16 -21.39 22.84
C VAL A 319 5.51 -22.56 22.09
N VAL A 320 4.58 -23.28 22.73
CA VAL A 320 3.84 -24.37 22.08
C VAL A 320 3.03 -23.85 20.90
N ALA A 321 2.37 -22.69 21.01
CA ALA A 321 1.61 -22.10 19.90
C ALA A 321 2.54 -21.75 18.72
N VAL A 322 3.66 -21.07 18.94
CA VAL A 322 4.61 -20.71 17.89
C VAL A 322 5.18 -21.94 17.19
N VAL A 323 5.54 -22.97 17.95
CA VAL A 323 6.13 -24.18 17.39
C VAL A 323 5.08 -25.04 16.70
N ALA A 324 3.92 -25.30 17.32
CA ALA A 324 2.96 -26.29 16.84
C ALA A 324 2.00 -25.77 15.76
N VAL A 325 1.59 -24.49 15.82
CA VAL A 325 0.57 -23.94 14.91
C VAL A 325 0.93 -24.09 13.43
N PRO A 326 2.17 -23.82 12.98
CA PRO A 326 2.55 -24.00 11.57
C PRO A 326 2.40 -25.45 11.09
N TRP A 327 2.82 -26.43 11.89
CA TRP A 327 2.70 -27.86 11.52
C TRP A 327 1.26 -28.34 11.57
N LEU A 328 0.49 -27.89 12.58
CA LEU A 328 -0.91 -28.24 12.71
C LEU A 328 -1.73 -27.70 11.54
N ILE A 329 -1.45 -26.49 11.07
CA ILE A 329 -2.12 -25.93 9.90
C ILE A 329 -1.76 -26.74 8.65
N HIS A 330 -0.48 -27.07 8.45
CA HIS A 330 -0.01 -27.83 7.30
C HIS A 330 -0.57 -29.26 7.22
N ILE A 331 -0.55 -30.01 8.33
CA ILE A 331 -1.09 -31.37 8.38
C ILE A 331 -2.59 -31.36 8.06
N TRP A 332 -3.32 -30.34 8.48
CA TRP A 332 -4.76 -30.27 8.28
C TRP A 332 -5.16 -29.79 6.89
N THR A 333 -4.40 -28.88 6.26
CA THR A 333 -4.62 -28.53 4.85
C THR A 333 -4.39 -29.75 3.96
N SER A 334 -3.35 -30.55 4.22
CA SER A 334 -3.12 -31.81 3.48
C SER A 334 -4.28 -32.80 3.62
N LYS A 335 -4.92 -32.85 4.79
CA LYS A 335 -6.05 -33.75 5.06
C LYS A 335 -7.37 -33.26 4.46
N ALA A 336 -7.60 -31.95 4.43
CA ALA A 336 -8.76 -31.34 3.77
C ALA A 336 -8.72 -31.54 2.25
N CYS A 337 -7.54 -31.39 1.62
CA CYS A 337 -7.36 -31.65 0.19
C CYS A 337 -7.53 -33.15 -0.16
N SER A 338 -7.25 -34.06 0.77
CA SER A 338 -7.45 -35.50 0.56
C SER A 338 -8.92 -35.94 0.61
N ASN A 339 -9.81 -35.15 1.21
CA ASN A 339 -11.21 -35.54 1.45
C ASN A 339 -12.21 -34.98 0.42
N GLY A 340 -11.74 -34.38 -0.68
CA GLY A 340 -12.59 -34.07 -1.85
C GLY A 340 -13.49 -32.84 -1.73
N ASP A 341 -13.39 -32.02 -0.68
CA ASP A 341 -14.16 -30.79 -0.56
C ASP A 341 -13.42 -29.61 -1.25
N ILE A 342 -13.80 -29.38 -2.50
CA ILE A 342 -13.84 -28.12 -3.28
C ILE A 342 -12.86 -27.02 -2.80
N CYS A 343 -11.61 -27.06 -3.27
CA CYS A 343 -10.78 -25.86 -3.43
C CYS A 343 -11.14 -25.16 -4.74
N LEU A 344 -12.34 -24.55 -4.82
CA LEU A 344 -12.67 -23.68 -5.95
C LEU A 344 -13.77 -22.68 -5.59
N SER A 345 -13.37 -21.41 -5.47
CA SER A 345 -14.15 -20.16 -5.69
C SER A 345 -13.19 -19.02 -5.32
N THR A 346 -12.60 -18.26 -6.24
CA THR A 346 -13.29 -17.35 -7.16
C THR A 346 -12.58 -17.24 -8.52
N SER A 347 -13.41 -17.13 -9.55
CA SER A 347 -13.09 -16.98 -10.98
C SER A 347 -12.22 -15.77 -11.31
N GLY A 348 -11.24 -15.95 -12.22
CA GLY A 348 -10.75 -14.90 -13.11
C GLY A 348 -9.24 -14.85 -13.29
N SER A 349 -8.79 -15.16 -14.52
CA SER A 349 -7.46 -14.98 -15.11
C SER A 349 -6.39 -16.05 -14.83
N HIS A 350 -5.92 -16.62 -15.94
CA HIS A 350 -4.76 -17.50 -16.05
C HIS A 350 -3.50 -16.74 -15.63
N ASP A 351 -2.87 -17.15 -14.53
CA ASP A 351 -1.42 -17.14 -14.26
C ASP A 351 -1.16 -17.15 -12.73
N ILE A 352 -1.40 -18.26 -12.03
CA ILE A 352 -0.81 -18.48 -10.69
C ILE A 352 -0.41 -19.95 -10.54
N LEU A 353 0.74 -20.28 -11.13
CA LEU A 353 1.51 -21.49 -10.82
C LEU A 353 2.24 -21.25 -9.48
N LYS A 354 1.95 -22.07 -8.46
CA LYS A 354 2.58 -22.14 -7.10
C LYS A 354 2.25 -21.01 -6.11
N LEU A 355 1.14 -21.12 -5.35
CA LEU A 355 1.02 -20.37 -4.07
C LEU A 355 0.26 -21.03 -2.88
N PRO A 356 0.07 -22.37 -2.77
CA PRO A 356 -0.50 -22.93 -1.55
C PRO A 356 0.34 -22.74 -0.26
N PRO A 357 1.69 -22.91 -0.24
CA PRO A 357 2.45 -22.88 1.02
C PRO A 357 2.54 -21.46 1.64
N LEU A 358 2.59 -20.42 0.80
CA LEU A 358 2.70 -19.03 1.29
C LEU A 358 1.39 -18.59 1.98
N MET A 359 0.24 -19.04 1.47
CA MET A 359 -1.06 -18.75 2.07
C MET A 359 -1.24 -19.50 3.41
N GLU A 360 -0.76 -20.74 3.52
CA GLU A 360 -0.73 -21.52 4.78
C GLU A 360 0.14 -20.87 5.86
N MET A 361 1.31 -20.34 5.50
CA MET A 361 2.19 -19.62 6.42
C MET A 361 1.54 -18.34 6.94
N ARG A 362 0.87 -17.57 6.07
CA ARG A 362 0.17 -16.33 6.45
C ARG A 362 -0.90 -16.58 7.51
N ASP A 363 -1.70 -17.61 7.33
CA ASP A 363 -2.75 -17.97 8.29
C ASP A 363 -2.17 -18.43 9.63
N SER A 364 -1.02 -19.11 9.60
CA SER A 364 -0.30 -19.53 10.80
C SER A 364 0.18 -18.34 11.62
N PHE A 365 0.80 -17.36 10.96
CA PHE A 365 1.23 -16.12 11.61
C PHE A 365 0.08 -15.33 12.22
N TYR A 366 -1.09 -15.33 11.58
CA TYR A 366 -2.26 -14.65 12.10
C TYR A 366 -2.74 -15.27 13.42
N VAL A 367 -2.86 -16.60 13.48
CA VAL A 367 -3.25 -17.31 14.72
C VAL A 367 -2.22 -17.11 15.83
N ILE A 368 -0.94 -17.17 15.50
CA ILE A 368 0.15 -16.88 16.45
C ILE A 368 0.06 -15.45 16.97
N GLY A 369 -0.23 -14.47 16.11
CA GLY A 369 -0.41 -13.07 16.49
C GLY A 369 -1.51 -12.88 17.54
N TRP A 370 -2.68 -13.49 17.34
CA TRP A 370 -3.77 -13.43 18.34
C TRP A 370 -3.41 -14.10 19.66
N ALA A 371 -2.77 -15.27 19.60
CA ALA A 371 -2.29 -15.95 20.79
C ALA A 371 -1.29 -15.07 21.58
N TYR A 372 -0.41 -14.37 20.86
CA TYR A 372 0.57 -13.47 21.46
C TYR A 372 -0.11 -12.24 22.10
N ILE A 373 -1.04 -11.60 21.40
CA ILE A 373 -1.79 -10.45 21.93
C ILE A 373 -2.54 -10.85 23.21
N PHE A 374 -3.22 -12.00 23.21
CA PHE A 374 -3.96 -12.45 24.37
C PHE A 374 -3.04 -12.80 25.55
N CYS A 375 -1.95 -13.51 25.29
CA CYS A 375 -0.90 -13.76 26.28
C CYS A 375 -0.39 -12.45 26.87
N TRP A 376 -0.08 -11.48 26.01
CA TRP A 376 0.44 -10.19 26.45
C TRP A 376 -0.56 -9.46 27.35
N CYS A 377 -1.85 -9.42 26.98
CA CYS A 377 -2.88 -8.79 27.82
C CYS A 377 -3.04 -9.45 29.19
N LEU A 378 -3.07 -10.79 29.25
CA LEU A 378 -3.15 -11.51 30.52
C LEU A 378 -1.90 -11.25 31.40
N LEU A 379 -0.72 -11.19 30.77
CA LEU A 379 0.52 -10.89 31.46
C LEU A 379 0.53 -9.47 32.02
N GLN A 380 0.06 -8.47 31.24
CA GLN A 380 -0.05 -7.09 31.73
C GLN A 380 -1.06 -6.98 32.87
N LEU A 381 -2.21 -7.66 32.79
CA LEU A 381 -3.18 -7.70 33.89
C LEU A 381 -2.66 -8.36 35.16
N LEU A 382 -1.64 -9.23 35.05
CA LEU A 382 -1.01 -9.90 36.18
C LEU A 382 0.09 -9.05 36.82
N LEU A 383 0.91 -8.36 36.00
CA LEU A 383 2.14 -7.69 36.43
C LEU A 383 2.01 -6.18 36.64
N GLN A 384 1.11 -5.52 35.93
CA GLN A 384 0.95 -4.07 36.04
C GLN A 384 0.16 -3.69 37.29
N GLN A 385 0.32 -2.44 37.72
CA GLN A 385 -0.51 -1.88 38.80
C GLN A 385 -2.00 -2.08 38.48
N PRO A 386 -2.85 -2.45 39.45
CA PRO A 386 -4.27 -2.71 39.19
C PRO A 386 -5.02 -1.51 38.60
N THR A 387 -4.51 -0.29 38.82
CA THR A 387 -5.01 0.95 38.20
C THR A 387 -4.80 1.02 36.68
N ASN A 388 -3.88 0.23 36.13
CA ASN A 388 -3.60 0.16 34.69
C ASN A 388 -4.40 -0.94 33.97
N SER A 389 -5.23 -1.69 34.70
CA SER A 389 -6.06 -2.75 34.13
C SER A 389 -7.03 -2.25 33.04
N LEU A 390 -7.65 -1.08 33.24
CA LEU A 390 -8.53 -0.49 32.23
C LEU A 390 -7.76 -0.02 30.98
N PRO A 391 -6.63 0.73 31.09
CA PRO A 391 -5.78 1.02 29.94
C PRO A 391 -5.41 -0.19 29.08
N VAL A 392 -5.05 -1.32 29.70
CA VAL A 392 -4.76 -2.57 28.97
C VAL A 392 -5.97 -3.03 28.15
N LEU A 393 -7.18 -2.98 28.72
CA LEU A 393 -8.41 -3.28 27.99
C LEU A 393 -8.66 -2.29 26.85
N LEU A 394 -8.51 -0.99 27.08
CA LEU A 394 -8.76 0.03 26.06
C LEU A 394 -7.77 -0.10 24.89
N LEU A 395 -6.49 -0.38 25.17
CA LEU A 395 -5.48 -0.68 24.15
C LEU A 395 -5.85 -1.91 23.33
N LEU A 396 -6.35 -2.97 23.98
CA LEU A 396 -6.82 -4.17 23.29
C LEU A 396 -7.97 -3.84 22.32
N VAL A 397 -8.96 -3.06 22.78
CA VAL A 397 -10.08 -2.62 21.94
C VAL A 397 -9.59 -1.76 20.77
N GLN A 398 -8.61 -0.86 20.99
CA GLN A 398 -8.03 -0.07 19.91
C GLN A 398 -7.31 -0.94 18.86
N ILE A 399 -6.52 -1.94 19.29
CA ILE A 399 -5.88 -2.88 18.37
C ILE A 399 -6.95 -3.59 17.53
N TYR A 400 -8.03 -4.05 18.15
CA TYR A 400 -9.08 -4.79 17.44
C TYR A 400 -9.84 -3.88 16.47
N ALA A 401 -10.14 -2.65 16.86
CA ALA A 401 -10.77 -1.64 16.01
C ALA A 401 -9.90 -1.27 14.80
N SER A 402 -8.58 -1.17 14.98
CA SER A 402 -7.63 -0.90 13.89
C SER A 402 -7.49 -2.08 12.93
N MET A 403 -7.37 -3.30 13.45
CA MET A 403 -7.31 -4.52 12.63
C MET A 403 -8.58 -4.70 11.78
N LEU A 404 -9.74 -4.46 12.39
CA LEU A 404 -11.05 -4.55 11.73
C LEU A 404 -11.17 -3.62 10.52
N HIS A 405 -10.56 -2.43 10.61
CA HIS A 405 -10.44 -1.52 9.48
C HIS A 405 -9.61 -2.13 8.36
N SER A 406 -8.44 -2.69 8.66
CA SER A 406 -7.58 -3.35 7.67
C SER A 406 -8.26 -4.56 7.00
N PHE A 407 -9.04 -5.35 7.75
CA PHE A 407 -9.75 -6.51 7.23
C PHE A 407 -10.88 -6.17 6.25
N SER A 408 -11.52 -5.01 6.45
CA SER A 408 -12.71 -4.61 5.68
C SER A 408 -12.42 -3.54 4.63
N ALA A 409 -11.27 -2.87 4.71
CA ALA A 409 -10.84 -1.91 3.71
C ALA A 409 -10.51 -2.60 2.38
N VAL A 410 -10.99 -2.01 1.28
CA VAL A 410 -10.74 -2.43 -0.10
C VAL A 410 -9.22 -2.56 -0.35
N PRO A 411 -8.72 -3.46 -1.24
CA PRO A 411 -7.32 -3.95 -1.30
C PRO A 411 -6.20 -2.93 -1.62
N ALA A 412 -6.43 -1.62 -1.46
CA ALA A 412 -5.48 -0.57 -1.77
C ALA A 412 -4.55 -0.17 -0.60
N HIS A 413 -4.67 -0.78 0.59
CA HIS A 413 -3.76 -0.48 1.71
C HIS A 413 -2.54 -1.40 1.74
N LYS A 414 -1.36 -0.79 1.86
CA LYS A 414 -0.08 -1.50 1.99
C LYS A 414 0.08 -1.97 3.44
N HIS A 415 0.42 -3.25 3.64
CA HIS A 415 0.58 -3.88 4.96
C HIS A 415 1.52 -3.13 5.93
N TRP A 416 2.56 -2.44 5.41
CA TRP A 416 3.49 -1.69 6.26
C TRP A 416 2.82 -0.51 6.99
N ILE A 417 1.75 0.07 6.42
CA ILE A 417 1.00 1.17 7.02
C ILE A 417 0.29 0.68 8.29
N GLU A 418 -0.29 -0.51 8.24
CA GLU A 418 -0.94 -1.15 9.38
C GLU A 418 0.07 -1.47 10.49
N VAL A 419 1.22 -2.04 10.14
CA VAL A 419 2.29 -2.34 11.11
C VAL A 419 2.77 -1.07 11.79
N ALA A 420 2.98 0.00 11.03
CA ALA A 420 3.41 1.28 11.58
C ALA A 420 2.32 1.93 12.46
N ALA A 421 1.05 1.80 12.10
CA ALA A 421 -0.07 2.27 12.92
C ALA A 421 -0.13 1.55 14.28
N LEU A 422 0.07 0.23 14.28
CA LEU A 422 0.12 -0.58 15.51
C LEU A 422 1.34 -0.24 16.37
N TYR A 423 2.50 0.00 15.73
CA TYR A 423 3.69 0.47 16.44
C TYR A 423 3.45 1.82 17.13
N GLN A 424 2.89 2.80 16.41
CA GLN A 424 2.55 4.10 16.98
C GLN A 424 1.51 3.99 18.10
N LEU A 425 0.53 3.11 17.95
CA LEU A 425 -0.46 2.80 18.99
C LEU A 425 0.23 2.22 20.23
N GLY A 426 1.19 1.31 20.06
CA GLY A 426 1.99 0.75 21.14
C GLY A 426 2.81 1.80 21.88
N MET A 427 3.47 2.71 21.15
CA MET A 427 4.25 3.79 21.75
C MET A 427 3.37 4.79 22.50
N ALA A 428 2.20 5.17 21.97
CA ALA A 428 1.24 5.97 22.71
C ALA A 428 0.69 5.23 23.95
N GLY A 429 0.50 3.91 23.85
CA GLY A 429 0.10 3.05 24.96
C GLY A 429 1.14 2.96 26.07
N HIS A 430 2.44 2.97 25.73
CA HIS A 430 3.53 2.98 26.70
C HIS A 430 3.40 4.14 27.70
N PHE A 431 3.17 5.36 27.21
CA PHE A 431 2.95 6.54 28.07
C PHE A 431 1.59 6.50 28.78
N ALA A 432 0.55 5.99 28.13
CA ALA A 432 -0.78 5.84 28.74
C ALA A 432 -0.82 4.86 29.91
N LEU A 433 0.22 4.02 30.08
CA LEU A 433 0.39 3.11 31.22
C LEU A 433 1.13 3.75 32.40
N GLY A 434 1.56 5.01 32.27
CA GLY A 434 2.23 5.76 33.33
C GLY A 434 3.76 5.74 33.25
N ASN A 435 4.32 5.17 32.19
CA ASN A 435 5.75 5.28 31.92
C ASN A 435 6.08 6.70 31.43
N SER A 436 7.30 7.16 31.70
CA SER A 436 7.73 8.50 31.30
C SER A 436 9.23 8.56 31.00
N ASN A 437 9.58 9.50 30.14
CA ASN A 437 10.97 9.80 29.81
C ASN A 437 11.31 11.17 30.40
N SER A 438 12.40 11.25 31.15
CA SER A 438 13.01 12.49 31.62
C SER A 438 14.39 12.66 31.01
N LEU A 439 14.96 13.86 31.09
CA LEU A 439 16.35 14.12 30.65
C LEU A 439 17.39 13.16 31.26
N ALA A 440 17.15 12.65 32.47
CA ALA A 440 18.12 11.83 33.21
C ALA A 440 17.70 10.35 33.35
N THR A 441 16.42 10.01 33.16
CA THR A 441 15.89 8.67 33.41
C THR A 441 14.76 8.31 32.47
N ILE A 442 14.75 7.04 32.04
CA ILE A 442 13.61 6.42 31.36
C ILE A 442 12.92 5.54 32.41
N ASP A 443 11.73 5.94 32.86
CA ASP A 443 10.95 5.14 33.80
C ASP A 443 10.06 4.15 33.04
N VAL A 444 10.58 2.93 32.90
CA VAL A 444 9.86 1.78 32.32
C VAL A 444 9.13 0.97 33.41
N ALA A 445 9.38 1.26 34.69
CA ALA A 445 8.88 0.51 35.82
C ALA A 445 7.61 1.13 36.43
N GLY A 446 7.33 2.40 36.17
CA GLY A 446 6.17 3.12 36.71
C GLY A 446 4.80 2.44 36.44
N ALA A 447 4.71 1.64 35.38
CA ALA A 447 3.51 0.85 35.07
C ALA A 447 3.37 -0.45 35.87
N PHE A 448 4.45 -0.94 36.47
CA PHE A 448 4.54 -2.25 37.12
C PHE A 448 4.49 -2.15 38.64
N ILE A 449 4.23 -3.30 39.25
CA ILE A 449 4.11 -3.53 40.69
C ILE A 449 5.48 -3.78 41.31
#